data_AF-A0A2P2KTR0-F1
#
_entry.id   AF-A0A2P2KTR0-F1
#
_cell.length_a   1.000
_cell.length_b   1.000
_cell.length_c   1.000
_cell.angle_alpha   90.00
_cell.angle_beta   90.00
_cell.angle_gamma   90.00
#
_symmetry.space_group_name_H-M   'P 1'
#
loop_
_entity.id
_entity.type
_entity.pdbx_description
1 polymer ?
#
loop_
_entity_poly.entity_id
_entity_poly.type
_entity_poly.pdbx_seq_one_letter_code
_entity_poly.pdbx_strand_id
1 'polypeptide(L)'
;MPAEIPDNNKMVVASGAIIVIIGIAARWLDLHSEGNKHWLNICYHKMDRPRFSMLFCFQVFLVGLSSVMVSLSTAHRTEKQELHVLHQIINWSIAGFSMVLPLLSENGLLSRLTSIFLGFAPTFLLLSIGYEALFYGALGLVLMAWILFENTILYLTKVSKSPSVRNLEDHITLQNDDRYLQLLDVRIPLTFMVLFNVAFFGTGNFASIASFEISSVYRFITVFSPFLMAALLIFKLFIPFMLVICVFSAITKLHRVPRLGCYFLVILFSDVMTIHFFFLVRNTGSWMEIGNSISHFGIMSAQVVFVLLLFALTNLYTRSIQIGLPGSYSRKAV
;
A
#
# COMPACT_ATOMS: atom_id res chain seq x y z
N MET A 1 18.59 -15.50 -24.98
CA MET A 1 18.58 -14.07 -24.62
C MET A 1 17.21 -13.78 -24.02
N PRO A 2 17.11 -13.23 -22.79
CA PRO A 2 15.80 -12.77 -22.30
C PRO A 2 15.26 -11.74 -23.29
N ALA A 3 13.97 -11.79 -23.57
CA ALA A 3 13.32 -10.85 -24.49
C ALA A 3 13.52 -9.43 -23.95
N GLU A 4 14.16 -8.55 -24.74
CA GLU A 4 14.26 -7.13 -24.42
C GLU A 4 12.84 -6.55 -24.52
N ILE A 5 12.19 -6.31 -23.38
CA ILE A 5 10.93 -5.57 -23.37
C ILE A 5 11.33 -4.11 -23.63
N PRO A 6 10.73 -3.43 -24.62
CA PRO A 6 11.10 -2.06 -24.91
C PRO A 6 10.74 -1.16 -23.73
N ASP A 7 11.74 -0.46 -23.17
CA ASP A 7 11.57 0.55 -22.12
C ASP A 7 10.50 1.57 -22.53
N ASN A 8 9.30 1.48 -21.94
CA ASN A 8 8.22 2.43 -22.24
C ASN A 8 8.19 3.56 -21.22
N ASN A 9 9.20 4.43 -21.29
CA ASN A 9 9.38 5.55 -20.36
C ASN A 9 8.16 6.49 -20.35
N LYS A 10 7.45 6.61 -21.48
CA LYS A 10 6.22 7.40 -21.57
C LYS A 10 5.12 6.84 -20.66
N MET A 11 5.02 5.52 -20.52
CA MET A 11 4.08 4.89 -19.59
C MET A 11 4.44 5.15 -18.14
N VAL A 12 5.73 5.11 -17.79
CA VAL A 12 6.18 5.41 -16.41
C VAL A 12 5.88 6.86 -16.05
N VAL A 13 6.13 7.80 -16.98
CA VAL A 13 5.81 9.22 -16.76
C VAL A 13 4.31 9.46 -16.64
N ALA A 14 3.51 8.87 -17.52
CA ALA A 14 2.05 8.93 -17.45
C ALA A 14 1.54 8.36 -16.11
N SER A 15 2.14 7.26 -15.64
CA SER A 15 1.81 6.65 -14.35
C SER A 15 2.15 7.59 -13.18
N GLY A 16 3.29 8.28 -13.23
CA GLY A 16 3.62 9.32 -12.25
C GLY A 16 2.58 10.44 -12.18
N ALA A 17 2.09 10.90 -13.33
CA ALA A 17 1.01 11.88 -13.39
C ALA A 17 -0.31 11.34 -12.80
N ILE A 18 -0.68 10.10 -13.12
CA ILE A 18 -1.87 9.43 -12.58
C ILE A 18 -1.78 9.31 -11.05
N ILE A 19 -0.62 8.91 -10.50
CA ILE A 19 -0.40 8.82 -9.06
C ILE A 19 -0.60 10.17 -8.37
N VAL A 20 -0.10 11.26 -8.97
CA VAL A 20 -0.32 12.62 -8.47
C VAL A 20 -1.79 13.01 -8.51
N ILE A 21 -2.49 12.73 -9.62
CA ILE A 21 -3.93 13.01 -9.75
C ILE A 21 -4.73 12.26 -8.69
N ILE A 22 -4.43 10.99 -8.44
CA ILE A 22 -5.08 10.17 -7.39
C ILE A 22 -4.83 10.80 -6.02
N GLY A 23 -3.59 11.21 -5.72
CA GLY A 23 -3.25 11.86 -4.46
C GLY A 23 -3.97 13.19 -4.25
N ILE A 24 -4.08 14.01 -5.30
CA ILE A 24 -4.84 15.27 -5.28
C ILE A 24 -6.32 15.00 -5.07
N ALA A 25 -6.90 14.03 -5.78
CA ALA A 25 -8.31 13.67 -5.65
C ALA A 25 -8.61 13.16 -4.22
N ALA A 26 -7.74 12.34 -3.64
CA ALA A 26 -7.87 11.87 -2.26
C ALA A 26 -7.84 13.02 -1.25
N ARG A 27 -6.94 14.00 -1.41
CA ARG A 27 -6.89 15.20 -0.56
C ARG A 27 -8.08 16.14 -0.78
N TRP A 28 -8.52 16.29 -2.02
CA TRP A 28 -9.70 17.08 -2.34
C TRP A 28 -10.95 16.50 -1.67
N LEU A 29 -11.06 15.16 -1.67
CA LEU A 29 -12.12 14.44 -0.98
C LEU A 29 -12.04 14.63 0.54
N ASP A 30 -10.84 14.58 1.13
CA ASP A 30 -10.60 14.85 2.56
C ASP A 30 -11.09 16.26 2.94
N LEU A 31 -10.77 17.27 2.12
CA LEU A 31 -11.16 18.68 2.35
C LEU A 31 -12.66 18.97 2.16
N HIS A 32 -13.32 18.33 1.19
CA HIS A 32 -14.74 18.56 0.90
C HIS A 32 -15.68 17.62 1.68
N SER A 33 -15.13 16.76 2.53
CA SER A 33 -15.88 15.81 3.35
C SER A 33 -16.65 16.46 4.51
N GLU A 34 -16.28 17.69 4.92
CA GLU A 34 -16.80 18.38 6.10
C GLU A 34 -18.34 18.58 6.09
N GLY A 35 -18.98 18.53 4.91
CA GLY A 35 -20.43 18.68 4.77
C GLY A 35 -21.26 17.40 4.80
N ASN A 36 -20.64 16.20 4.66
CA ASN A 36 -21.39 14.96 4.44
C ASN A 36 -21.16 13.94 5.57
N LYS A 37 -22.24 13.60 6.28
CA LYS A 37 -22.24 12.74 7.49
C LYS A 37 -21.59 11.37 7.29
N HIS A 38 -21.55 10.85 6.06
CA HIS A 38 -20.92 9.57 5.73
C HIS A 38 -19.39 9.60 5.85
N TRP A 39 -18.77 10.77 5.73
CA TRP A 39 -17.32 10.93 5.56
C TRP A 39 -16.59 11.43 6.81
N LEU A 40 -17.35 11.89 7.81
CA LEU A 40 -16.84 12.50 9.04
C LEU A 40 -15.96 11.56 9.88
N ASN A 41 -16.21 10.24 9.83
CA ASN A 41 -15.41 9.26 10.58
C ASN A 41 -14.01 9.03 10.00
N ILE A 42 -13.82 9.27 8.69
CA ILE A 42 -12.52 9.10 8.02
C ILE A 42 -11.66 10.37 8.17
N CYS A 43 -12.28 11.55 8.09
CA CYS A 43 -11.60 12.82 7.86
C CYS A 43 -11.50 13.67 9.14
N TYR A 44 -11.08 13.07 10.26
CA TYR A 44 -10.93 13.83 11.51
C TYR A 44 -9.76 14.81 11.41
N HIS A 45 -10.05 16.04 11.01
CA HIS A 45 -9.19 17.18 11.23
C HIS A 45 -9.66 17.89 12.49
N LYS A 46 -8.79 18.00 13.50
CA LYS A 46 -8.99 18.97 14.58
C LYS A 46 -9.05 20.36 13.91
N MET A 47 -9.99 21.22 14.33
CA MET A 47 -10.40 22.51 13.72
C MET A 47 -9.30 23.56 13.45
N ASP A 48 -8.02 23.21 13.43
CA ASP A 48 -6.93 24.08 13.01
C ASP A 48 -6.57 23.71 11.57
N ARG A 49 -6.83 24.60 10.60
CA ARG A 49 -6.56 24.39 9.16
C ARG A 49 -5.13 23.84 8.89
N PRO A 50 -4.90 23.18 7.73
CA PRO A 50 -4.37 23.98 6.61
C PRO A 50 -4.88 23.58 5.22
N ARG A 51 -4.81 24.55 4.29
CA ARG A 51 -4.65 24.30 2.84
C ARG A 51 -3.44 23.37 2.63
N PHE A 52 -3.49 22.48 1.63
CA PHE A 52 -2.40 21.57 1.22
C PHE A 52 -1.11 21.70 2.04
N SER A 53 -0.93 20.82 3.03
CA SER A 53 0.25 20.82 3.89
C SER A 53 1.53 20.83 3.03
N MET A 54 2.51 21.64 3.42
CA MET A 54 3.79 21.78 2.71
C MET A 54 4.44 20.42 2.41
N LEU A 55 4.26 19.44 3.31
CA LEU A 55 4.65 18.05 3.14
C LEU A 55 4.00 17.38 1.92
N PHE A 56 2.70 17.58 1.69
CA PHE A 56 2.00 17.01 0.54
C PHE A 56 2.53 17.60 -0.78
N CYS A 57 2.71 18.93 -0.84
CA CYS A 57 3.29 19.58 -2.01
C CYS A 57 4.71 19.05 -2.29
N PHE A 58 5.51 18.84 -1.24
CA PHE A 58 6.84 18.26 -1.36
C PHE A 58 6.80 16.80 -1.84
N GLN A 59 5.87 15.98 -1.36
CA GLN A 59 5.68 14.61 -1.84
C GLN A 59 5.28 14.57 -3.33
N VAL A 60 4.34 15.41 -3.75
CA VAL A 60 3.94 15.55 -5.16
C VAL A 60 5.13 15.97 -6.02
N PHE A 61 5.92 16.94 -5.54
CA PHE A 61 7.15 17.36 -6.21
C PHE A 61 8.14 16.21 -6.38
N LEU A 62 8.37 15.40 -5.34
CA LEU A 62 9.27 14.23 -5.41
C LEU A 62 8.76 13.17 -6.40
N VAL A 63 7.46 12.93 -6.48
CA VAL A 63 6.87 12.03 -7.48
C VAL A 63 7.13 12.56 -8.90
N GLY A 64 6.87 13.84 -9.13
CA GLY A 64 7.16 14.48 -10.42
C GLY A 64 8.65 14.42 -10.79
N LEU A 65 9.53 14.73 -9.83
CA LEU A 65 10.98 14.68 -10.02
C LEU A 65 11.44 13.25 -10.33
N SER A 66 10.94 12.23 -9.63
CA SER A 66 11.27 10.82 -9.92
C SER A 66 10.88 10.40 -11.33
N SER A 67 9.70 10.82 -11.79
CA SER A 67 9.20 10.56 -13.14
C SER A 67 10.10 11.19 -14.22
N VAL A 68 10.56 12.43 -14.01
CA VAL A 68 11.51 13.10 -14.90
C VAL A 68 12.88 12.40 -14.87
N MET A 69 13.36 12.02 -13.68
CA MET A 69 14.64 11.30 -13.53
C MET A 69 14.66 9.95 -14.24
N VAL A 70 13.54 9.23 -14.29
CA VAL A 70 13.42 7.99 -15.10
C VAL A 70 13.66 8.28 -16.57
N SER A 71 13.04 9.34 -17.11
CA SER A 71 13.20 9.73 -18.52
C SER A 71 14.61 10.26 -18.82
N LEU A 72 15.18 11.04 -17.91
CA LEU A 72 16.52 11.61 -18.08
C LEU A 72 17.61 10.53 -18.01
N SER A 73 17.50 9.60 -17.05
CA SER A 73 18.47 8.51 -16.87
C SER A 73 18.44 7.51 -18.02
N THR A 74 17.26 7.29 -18.62
CA THR A 74 17.10 6.40 -19.77
C THR A 74 17.59 7.07 -21.05
N ALA A 75 17.30 8.36 -21.27
CA ALA A 75 17.81 9.12 -22.41
C ALA A 75 19.36 9.18 -22.44
N HIS A 76 20.01 9.48 -21.32
CA HIS A 76 21.48 9.47 -21.23
C HIS A 76 22.07 8.09 -21.53
N ARG A 77 21.40 7.02 -21.11
CA ARG A 77 21.82 5.65 -21.38
C ARG A 77 21.72 5.29 -22.86
N THR A 78 20.67 5.75 -23.55
CA THR A 78 20.51 5.53 -25.00
C THR A 78 21.58 6.26 -25.83
N GLU A 79 22.14 7.34 -25.32
CA GLU A 79 23.26 8.07 -25.94
C GLU A 79 24.65 7.43 -25.65
N LYS A 80 24.69 6.23 -25.05
CA LYS A 80 25.91 5.49 -24.66
C LYS A 80 26.83 6.26 -23.70
N GLN A 81 26.34 7.31 -23.05
CA GLN A 81 27.09 7.98 -21.99
C GLN A 81 26.96 7.20 -20.68
N GLU A 82 28.05 7.10 -19.93
CA GLU A 82 28.00 6.53 -18.59
C GLU A 82 27.09 7.40 -17.71
N LEU A 83 26.21 6.75 -16.93
CA LEU A 83 25.31 7.46 -16.04
C LEU A 83 26.13 8.28 -15.04
N HIS A 84 26.01 9.62 -15.09
CA HIS A 84 26.70 10.49 -14.15
C HIS A 84 26.36 10.09 -12.70
N VAL A 85 27.40 10.05 -11.84
CA VAL A 85 27.26 9.78 -10.40
C VAL A 85 26.22 10.71 -9.74
N LEU A 86 26.03 11.91 -10.29
CA LEU A 86 24.98 12.85 -9.89
C LEU A 86 23.57 12.25 -9.99
N HIS A 87 23.24 11.53 -11.07
CA HIS A 87 21.93 10.90 -11.21
C HIS A 87 21.73 9.80 -10.16
N GLN A 88 22.77 9.03 -9.84
CA GLN A 88 22.71 8.01 -8.80
C GLN A 88 22.45 8.63 -7.42
N ILE A 89 23.20 9.68 -7.06
CA ILE A 89 23.03 10.38 -5.78
C ILE A 89 21.61 10.96 -5.68
N ILE A 90 21.10 11.58 -6.75
CA ILE A 90 19.74 12.11 -6.78
C ILE A 90 18.71 10.98 -6.61
N ASN A 91 18.85 9.87 -7.34
CA ASN A 91 17.91 8.75 -7.26
C ASN A 91 17.89 8.10 -5.87
N TRP A 92 19.07 7.87 -5.26
CA TRP A 92 19.19 7.38 -3.88
C TRP A 92 18.56 8.35 -2.87
N SER A 93 18.81 9.65 -3.04
CA SER A 93 18.27 10.68 -2.17
C SER A 93 16.75 10.74 -2.26
N ILE A 94 16.19 10.79 -3.48
CA ILE A 94 14.74 10.79 -3.71
C ILE A 94 14.10 9.53 -3.12
N ALA A 95 14.67 8.35 -3.39
CA ALA A 95 14.15 7.09 -2.89
C ALA A 95 14.13 7.05 -1.35
N GLY A 96 15.26 7.36 -0.71
CA GLY A 96 15.39 7.35 0.74
C GLY A 96 14.49 8.39 1.43
N PHE A 97 14.57 9.66 1.01
CA PHE A 97 13.78 10.73 1.65
C PHE A 97 12.27 10.52 1.46
N SER A 98 11.84 10.08 0.27
CA SER A 98 10.41 9.90 -0.02
C SER A 98 9.71 8.94 0.94
N MET A 99 10.38 7.87 1.36
CA MET A 99 9.82 6.85 2.25
C MET A 99 9.72 7.25 3.72
N VAL A 100 10.50 8.24 4.15
CA VAL A 100 10.49 8.73 5.54
C VAL A 100 9.40 9.78 5.73
N LEU A 101 9.06 10.55 4.69
CA LEU A 101 8.04 11.61 4.73
C LEU A 101 6.67 11.18 5.28
N PRO A 102 6.12 9.99 4.96
CA PRO A 102 4.83 9.56 5.49
C PRO A 102 4.78 9.47 7.01
N LEU A 103 5.92 9.31 7.69
CA LEU A 103 5.99 9.27 9.16
C LEU A 103 5.70 10.64 9.80
N LEU A 104 6.01 11.72 9.08
CA LEU A 104 5.81 13.11 9.51
C LEU A 104 4.43 13.67 9.14
N SER A 105 3.63 12.88 8.42
CA SER A 105 2.31 13.30 7.95
C SER A 105 1.31 13.51 9.09
N GLU A 106 0.15 14.09 8.78
CA GLU A 106 -0.92 14.29 9.77
C GLU A 106 -1.49 12.96 10.26
N ASN A 107 -2.26 13.01 11.35
CA ASN A 107 -2.80 11.82 12.01
C ASN A 107 -4.14 11.34 11.45
N GLY A 108 -4.75 12.09 10.53
CA GLY A 108 -5.99 11.69 9.85
C GLY A 108 -5.77 10.43 9.00
N LEU A 109 -6.75 9.53 8.98
CA LEU A 109 -6.65 8.23 8.30
C LEU A 109 -6.36 8.41 6.81
N LEU A 110 -7.18 9.21 6.11
CA LEU A 110 -7.05 9.42 4.68
C LEU A 110 -5.80 10.23 4.33
N SER A 111 -5.51 11.29 5.09
CA SER A 111 -4.30 12.10 4.97
C SER A 111 -3.02 11.25 5.10
N ARG A 112 -2.93 10.40 6.12
CA ARG A 112 -1.79 9.51 6.37
C ARG A 112 -1.64 8.46 5.27
N LEU A 113 -2.72 7.78 4.88
CA LEU A 113 -2.68 6.76 3.83
C LEU A 113 -2.31 7.34 2.48
N THR A 114 -2.85 8.51 2.12
CA THR A 114 -2.47 9.23 0.90
C THR A 114 -0.99 9.62 0.93
N SER A 115 -0.48 10.05 2.09
CA SER A 115 0.93 10.36 2.27
C SER A 115 1.83 9.13 2.17
N ILE A 116 1.40 7.96 2.67
CA ILE A 116 2.09 6.68 2.49
C ILE A 116 2.13 6.31 0.99
N PHE A 117 0.99 6.39 0.31
CA PHE A 117 0.89 6.13 -1.14
C PHE A 117 1.81 7.04 -1.97
N LEU A 118 1.87 8.34 -1.65
CA LEU A 118 2.76 9.27 -2.35
C LEU A 118 4.23 9.15 -1.91
N GLY A 119 4.51 8.69 -0.69
CA GLY A 119 5.89 8.53 -0.20
C GLY A 119 6.60 7.32 -0.78
N PHE A 120 5.90 6.22 -1.02
CA PHE A 120 6.49 5.03 -1.65
C PHE A 120 6.55 5.12 -3.19
N ALA A 121 5.74 5.99 -3.80
CA ALA A 121 5.66 6.14 -5.25
C ALA A 121 7.00 6.50 -5.94
N PRO A 122 7.82 7.46 -5.45
CA PRO A 122 9.07 7.84 -6.12
C PRO A 122 10.04 6.67 -6.25
N THR A 123 10.20 5.88 -5.18
CA THR A 123 11.07 4.70 -5.21
C THR A 123 10.53 3.65 -6.19
N PHE A 124 9.22 3.39 -6.16
CA PHE A 124 8.60 2.42 -7.05
C PHE A 124 8.73 2.83 -8.52
N LEU A 125 8.53 4.12 -8.85
CA LEU A 125 8.70 4.66 -10.20
C LEU A 125 10.15 4.54 -10.68
N LEU A 126 11.12 4.89 -9.84
CA LEU A 126 12.55 4.75 -10.18
C LEU A 126 12.95 3.30 -10.47
N LEU A 127 12.32 2.33 -9.81
CA LEU A 127 12.57 0.90 -10.01
C LEU A 127 11.67 0.26 -11.09
N SER A 128 10.78 1.01 -11.73
CA SER A 128 9.82 0.53 -12.74
C SER A 128 10.17 0.96 -14.16
N ILE A 129 9.80 0.13 -15.15
CA ILE A 129 10.19 0.34 -16.57
C ILE A 129 8.97 0.45 -17.49
N GLY A 130 7.82 -0.09 -17.08
CA GLY A 130 6.60 -0.10 -17.90
C GLY A 130 5.32 -0.14 -17.09
N TYR A 131 4.47 -1.12 -17.38
CA TYR A 131 3.10 -1.22 -16.84
C TYR A 131 3.04 -1.39 -15.32
N GLU A 132 4.11 -1.82 -14.67
CA GLU A 132 4.18 -1.97 -13.21
C GLU A 132 3.84 -0.64 -12.50
N ALA A 133 4.33 0.49 -13.04
CA ALA A 133 4.04 1.82 -12.53
C ALA A 133 2.52 2.15 -12.59
N LEU A 134 1.85 1.69 -13.65
CA LEU A 134 0.41 1.85 -13.81
C LEU A 134 -0.35 0.95 -12.83
N PHE A 135 0.13 -0.27 -12.63
CA PHE A 135 -0.41 -1.20 -11.63
C PHE A 135 -0.38 -0.58 -10.22
N TYR A 136 0.69 0.11 -9.84
CA TYR A 136 0.76 0.82 -8.56
C TYR A 136 -0.35 1.87 -8.40
N GLY A 137 -0.60 2.67 -9.44
CA GLY A 137 -1.70 3.63 -9.45
C GLY A 137 -3.08 2.97 -9.35
N ALA A 138 -3.31 1.90 -10.12
CA ALA A 138 -4.55 1.12 -10.08
C ALA A 138 -4.78 0.46 -8.71
N LEU A 139 -3.74 -0.11 -8.11
CA LEU A 139 -3.79 -0.67 -6.76
C LEU A 139 -4.17 0.40 -5.75
N GLY A 140 -3.59 1.60 -5.85
CA GLY A 140 -3.97 2.76 -5.02
C GLY A 140 -5.45 3.10 -5.10
N LEU A 141 -6.03 3.11 -6.31
CA LEU A 141 -7.47 3.36 -6.51
C LEU A 141 -8.34 2.26 -5.89
N VAL A 142 -7.97 0.99 -6.06
CA VAL A 142 -8.71 -0.14 -5.48
C VAL A 142 -8.66 -0.09 -3.95
N LEU A 143 -7.49 0.23 -3.37
CA LEU A 143 -7.33 0.39 -1.93
C LEU A 143 -8.16 1.56 -1.39
N MET A 144 -8.18 2.67 -2.12
CA MET A 144 -9.06 3.80 -1.81
C MET A 144 -10.53 3.37 -1.83
N ALA A 145 -10.99 2.75 -2.90
CA ALA A 145 -12.36 2.25 -3.02
C ALA A 145 -12.74 1.28 -1.87
N TRP A 146 -11.81 0.42 -1.45
CA TRP A 146 -12.03 -0.50 -0.34
C TRP A 146 -12.24 0.24 0.99
N ILE A 147 -11.45 1.27 1.30
CA ILE A 147 -11.65 2.12 2.49
C ILE A 147 -13.03 2.78 2.46
N LEU A 148 -13.43 3.30 1.29
CA LEU A 148 -14.75 3.95 1.14
C LEU A 148 -15.88 2.97 1.39
N PHE A 149 -15.80 1.79 0.79
CA PHE A 149 -16.78 0.74 0.92
C PHE A 149 -16.95 0.31 2.38
N GLU A 150 -15.85 0.07 3.09
CA GLU A 150 -15.89 -0.33 4.50
C GLU A 150 -16.48 0.77 5.40
N ASN A 151 -16.19 2.03 5.11
CA ASN A 151 -16.78 3.15 5.85
C ASN A 151 -18.28 3.31 5.58
N THR A 152 -18.74 3.12 4.35
CA THR A 152 -20.19 3.13 4.04
C THR A 152 -20.93 2.04 4.82
N ILE A 153 -20.35 0.85 4.92
CA ILE A 153 -20.93 -0.26 5.70
C ILE A 153 -20.98 0.09 7.19
N LEU A 154 -19.90 0.64 7.74
CA LEU A 154 -19.86 1.09 9.14
C LEU A 154 -20.94 2.13 9.42
N TYR A 155 -21.12 3.10 8.52
CA TYR A 155 -22.17 4.12 8.63
C TYR A 155 -23.57 3.50 8.60
N LEU A 156 -23.87 2.63 7.63
CA LEU A 156 -25.18 1.98 7.49
C LEU A 156 -25.52 1.13 8.73
N THR A 157 -24.54 0.38 9.23
CA THR A 157 -24.69 -0.43 10.44
C THR A 157 -24.97 0.45 11.66
N LYS A 158 -24.27 1.60 11.77
CA LYS A 158 -24.53 2.57 12.84
C LYS A 158 -25.94 3.14 12.75
N VAL A 159 -26.41 3.53 11.57
CA VAL A 159 -27.77 4.09 11.37
C VAL A 159 -28.86 3.05 11.66
N SER A 160 -28.66 1.79 11.30
CA SER A 160 -29.65 0.72 11.50
C SER A 160 -29.86 0.35 12.98
N LYS A 161 -28.83 0.48 13.83
CA LYS A 161 -28.96 0.20 15.28
C LYS A 161 -29.85 1.24 15.98
N SER A 162 -30.79 0.82 16.81
CA SER A 162 -31.61 1.71 17.64
C SER A 162 -30.75 2.57 18.59
N PRO A 163 -31.10 3.85 18.86
CA PRO A 163 -30.35 4.73 19.76
C PRO A 163 -30.18 4.17 21.18
N SER A 164 -31.12 3.35 21.67
CA SER A 164 -31.02 2.72 23.00
C SER A 164 -29.93 1.64 23.07
N VAL A 165 -29.74 0.87 21.99
CA VAL A 165 -28.70 -0.15 21.87
C VAL A 165 -27.33 0.48 21.65
N ARG A 166 -27.27 1.60 20.91
CA ARG A 166 -26.03 2.37 20.68
C ARG A 166 -25.42 2.89 21.98
N ASN A 167 -26.23 3.50 22.86
CA ASN A 167 -25.72 4.06 24.11
C ASN A 167 -25.18 2.98 25.06
N LEU A 168 -25.77 1.78 25.05
CA LEU A 168 -25.32 0.65 25.87
C LEU A 168 -24.01 0.04 25.32
N GLU A 169 -23.91 -0.17 24.00
CA GLU A 169 -22.68 -0.65 23.36
C GLU A 169 -21.54 0.38 23.41
N ASP A 170 -21.82 1.68 23.23
CA ASP A 170 -20.80 2.74 23.33
C ASP A 170 -20.27 2.86 24.77
N HIS A 171 -21.11 2.68 25.79
CA HIS A 171 -20.66 2.64 27.19
C HIS A 171 -19.82 1.40 27.52
N ILE A 172 -20.15 0.23 26.96
CA ILE A 172 -19.39 -1.02 27.15
C ILE A 172 -18.06 -0.99 26.36
N THR A 173 -18.06 -0.42 25.16
CA THR A 173 -16.84 -0.25 24.32
C THR A 173 -15.94 0.91 24.75
N LEU A 174 -16.44 1.83 25.59
CA LEU A 174 -15.61 2.79 26.32
C LEU A 174 -14.87 2.14 27.50
N GLN A 175 -15.31 0.97 27.97
CA GLN A 175 -14.74 0.27 29.12
C GLN A 175 -13.84 -0.91 28.70
N ASN A 176 -14.12 -1.55 27.56
CA ASN A 176 -13.23 -2.50 26.88
C ASN A 176 -12.76 -1.89 25.55
N ASP A 177 -11.46 -1.62 25.41
CA ASP A 177 -10.87 -0.89 24.27
C ASP A 177 -11.10 -1.53 22.88
N ASP A 178 -11.49 -2.81 22.81
CA ASP A 178 -11.73 -3.54 21.55
C ASP A 178 -13.07 -4.31 21.55
N ARG A 179 -13.77 -4.30 20.41
CA ARG A 179 -15.02 -5.07 20.19
C ARG A 179 -14.69 -6.54 19.93
N TYR A 180 -15.53 -7.48 20.39
CA TYR A 180 -15.37 -8.90 20.01
C TYR A 180 -15.49 -9.11 18.49
N LEU A 181 -14.66 -10.00 17.96
CA LEU A 181 -14.63 -10.36 16.54
C LEU A 181 -15.97 -10.99 16.14
N GLN A 182 -16.70 -10.36 15.21
CA GLN A 182 -17.94 -10.93 14.68
C GLN A 182 -17.69 -11.64 13.35
N LEU A 183 -18.54 -12.60 12.99
CA LEU A 183 -18.47 -13.29 11.70
C LEU A 183 -18.59 -12.33 10.50
N LEU A 184 -19.28 -11.20 10.68
CA LEU A 184 -19.38 -10.14 9.67
C LEU A 184 -18.02 -9.47 9.38
N ASP A 185 -17.10 -9.48 10.35
CA ASP A 185 -15.79 -8.85 10.23
C ASP A 185 -14.80 -9.73 9.45
N VAL A 186 -15.16 -11.00 9.16
CA VAL A 186 -14.36 -11.95 8.33
C VAL A 186 -14.18 -11.44 6.90
N ARG A 187 -15.07 -10.56 6.41
CA ARG A 187 -14.91 -9.90 5.11
C ARG A 187 -13.57 -9.16 5.01
N ILE A 188 -13.15 -8.46 6.07
CA ILE A 188 -11.95 -7.61 6.06
C ILE A 188 -10.68 -8.44 5.78
N PRO A 189 -10.36 -9.52 6.53
CA PRO A 189 -9.20 -10.37 6.26
C PRO A 189 -9.29 -11.13 4.94
N LEU A 190 -10.50 -11.47 4.45
CA LEU A 190 -10.66 -12.09 3.12
C LEU A 190 -10.33 -11.12 1.99
N THR A 191 -10.89 -9.90 2.01
CA THR A 191 -10.58 -8.86 1.02
C THR A 191 -9.09 -8.50 1.06
N PHE A 192 -8.51 -8.40 2.26
CA PHE A 192 -7.08 -8.23 2.44
C PHE A 192 -6.28 -9.32 1.70
N MET A 193 -6.62 -10.60 1.93
CA MET A 193 -5.88 -11.72 1.34
C MET A 193 -5.97 -11.73 -0.19
N VAL A 194 -7.15 -11.40 -0.76
CA VAL A 194 -7.31 -11.23 -2.21
C VAL A 194 -6.43 -10.09 -2.74
N LEU A 195 -6.49 -8.91 -2.12
CA LEU A 195 -5.68 -7.76 -2.56
C LEU A 195 -4.19 -7.99 -2.37
N PHE A 196 -3.80 -8.73 -1.33
CA PHE A 196 -2.42 -9.12 -1.09
C PHE A 196 -1.91 -10.05 -2.20
N ASN A 197 -2.70 -11.06 -2.60
CA ASN A 197 -2.38 -11.92 -3.74
C ASN A 197 -2.32 -11.12 -5.06
N VAL A 198 -3.25 -10.18 -5.27
CA VAL A 198 -3.23 -9.29 -6.45
C VAL A 198 -1.98 -8.42 -6.46
N ALA A 199 -1.56 -7.88 -5.31
CA ALA A 199 -0.29 -7.15 -5.17
C ALA A 199 0.92 -8.03 -5.51
N PHE A 200 0.88 -9.30 -5.12
CA PHE A 200 1.92 -10.27 -5.40
C PHE A 200 2.05 -10.56 -6.91
N PHE A 201 0.96 -10.99 -7.54
CA PHE A 201 0.98 -11.42 -8.95
C PHE A 201 0.94 -10.23 -9.93
N GLY A 202 0.33 -9.11 -9.54
CA GLY A 202 0.11 -7.96 -10.41
C GLY A 202 1.37 -7.15 -10.73
N THR A 203 2.44 -7.29 -9.94
CA THR A 203 3.77 -6.75 -10.30
C THR A 203 4.44 -7.54 -11.42
N GLY A 204 3.88 -8.69 -11.83
CA GLY A 204 4.24 -9.45 -13.02
C GLY A 204 5.64 -10.09 -13.03
N ASN A 205 6.48 -9.75 -12.05
CA ASN A 205 7.87 -10.15 -12.00
C ASN A 205 8.17 -11.33 -11.05
N PHE A 206 7.19 -11.81 -10.28
CA PHE A 206 7.43 -12.93 -9.34
C PHE A 206 7.38 -14.31 -10.02
N ALA A 207 6.53 -14.50 -11.04
CA ALA A 207 6.37 -15.79 -11.70
C ALA A 207 7.68 -16.32 -12.34
N SER A 208 8.60 -15.42 -12.66
CA SER A 208 9.98 -15.75 -13.01
C SER A 208 10.93 -14.74 -12.39
N ILE A 209 11.60 -15.09 -11.29
CA ILE A 209 12.73 -14.30 -10.74
C ILE A 209 13.80 -14.03 -11.83
N ALA A 210 13.82 -14.80 -12.91
CA ALA A 210 14.65 -14.59 -14.10
C ALA A 210 14.17 -13.47 -15.05
N SER A 211 12.94 -12.96 -14.94
CA SER A 211 12.42 -11.87 -15.77
C SER A 211 12.62 -10.48 -15.16
N PHE A 212 13.24 -10.37 -13.98
CA PHE A 212 13.56 -9.07 -13.43
C PHE A 212 14.52 -8.32 -14.33
N GLU A 213 14.05 -7.22 -14.89
CA GLU A 213 14.85 -6.39 -15.75
C GLU A 213 15.87 -5.59 -14.94
N ILE A 214 17.13 -5.86 -15.22
CA ILE A 214 18.30 -5.24 -14.60
C ILE A 214 18.38 -3.74 -14.95
N SER A 215 17.71 -3.32 -16.03
CA SER A 215 17.74 -1.96 -16.57
C SER A 215 17.27 -0.90 -15.56
N SER A 216 16.30 -1.20 -14.70
CA SER A 216 15.84 -0.26 -13.65
C SER A 216 16.85 -0.11 -12.52
N VAL A 217 17.55 -1.18 -12.16
CA VAL A 217 18.55 -1.15 -11.07
C VAL A 217 19.77 -0.33 -11.45
N TYR A 218 20.13 -0.32 -12.74
CA TYR A 218 21.23 0.49 -13.24
C TYR A 218 21.04 2.01 -13.04
N ARG A 219 19.82 2.47 -12.72
CA ARG A 219 19.56 3.87 -12.33
C ARG A 219 20.10 4.21 -10.93
N PHE A 220 20.32 3.20 -10.08
CA PHE A 220 20.86 3.35 -8.73
C PHE A 220 22.33 2.97 -8.64
N ILE A 221 22.75 1.92 -9.35
CA ILE A 221 24.13 1.41 -9.30
C ILE A 221 24.60 1.00 -10.69
N THR A 222 25.74 1.52 -11.12
CA THR A 222 26.41 1.14 -12.38
C THR A 222 27.31 -0.09 -12.26
N VAL A 223 27.91 -0.30 -11.09
CA VAL A 223 28.79 -1.45 -10.81
C VAL A 223 27.96 -2.69 -10.47
N PHE A 224 28.22 -3.79 -11.18
CA PHE A 224 27.53 -5.05 -10.92
C PHE A 224 27.78 -5.53 -9.47
N SER A 225 26.72 -5.53 -8.67
CA SER A 225 26.71 -6.01 -7.29
C SER A 225 25.48 -6.91 -7.09
N PRO A 226 25.62 -8.24 -7.25
CA PRO A 226 24.48 -9.14 -7.36
C PRO A 226 23.58 -9.10 -6.12
N PHE A 227 24.16 -9.00 -4.93
CA PHE A 227 23.41 -8.93 -3.67
C PHE A 227 22.59 -7.65 -3.53
N LEU A 228 23.18 -6.49 -3.85
CA LEU A 228 22.50 -5.21 -3.72
C LEU A 228 21.42 -5.06 -4.79
N MET A 229 21.73 -5.47 -6.03
CA MET A 229 20.77 -5.51 -7.11
C MET A 229 19.57 -6.40 -6.77
N ALA A 230 19.81 -7.61 -6.27
CA ALA A 230 18.74 -8.49 -5.80
C ALA A 230 17.94 -7.84 -4.65
N ALA A 231 18.62 -7.18 -3.70
CA ALA A 231 17.96 -6.47 -2.60
C ALA A 231 17.04 -5.34 -3.09
N LEU A 232 17.45 -4.54 -4.09
CA LEU A 232 16.60 -3.48 -4.67
C LEU A 232 15.38 -4.05 -5.40
N LEU A 233 15.53 -5.17 -6.11
CA LEU A 233 14.42 -5.84 -6.79
C LEU A 233 13.45 -6.46 -5.80
N ILE A 234 13.95 -7.12 -4.77
CA ILE A 234 13.14 -7.62 -3.65
C ILE A 234 12.41 -6.44 -2.98
N PHE A 235 13.11 -5.33 -2.72
CA PHE A 235 12.54 -4.14 -2.13
C PHE A 235 11.43 -3.49 -2.98
N LYS A 236 11.59 -3.49 -4.31
CA LYS A 236 10.52 -3.08 -5.23
C LYS A 236 9.24 -3.88 -5.01
N LEU A 237 9.36 -5.20 -4.82
CA LEU A 237 8.22 -6.07 -4.55
C LEU A 237 7.57 -5.78 -3.18
N PHE A 238 8.35 -5.37 -2.19
CA PHE A 238 7.83 -5.05 -0.85
C PHE A 238 6.84 -3.86 -0.86
N ILE A 239 7.03 -2.89 -1.76
CA ILE A 239 6.26 -1.64 -1.78
C ILE A 239 4.73 -1.85 -1.89
N PRO A 240 4.18 -2.58 -2.87
CA PRO A 240 2.74 -2.78 -2.96
C PRO A 240 2.17 -3.54 -1.75
N PHE A 241 2.92 -4.48 -1.16
CA PHE A 241 2.47 -5.17 0.06
C PHE A 241 2.37 -4.22 1.26
N MET A 242 3.33 -3.30 1.40
CA MET A 242 3.30 -2.28 2.44
C MET A 242 2.02 -1.43 2.33
N LEU A 243 1.61 -1.05 1.12
CA LEU A 243 0.36 -0.31 0.92
C LEU A 243 -0.88 -1.10 1.38
N VAL A 244 -1.00 -2.35 0.94
CA VAL A 244 -2.16 -3.20 1.27
C VAL A 244 -2.27 -3.40 2.77
N ILE A 245 -1.17 -3.68 3.47
CA ILE A 245 -1.18 -3.88 4.93
C ILE A 245 -1.41 -2.57 5.69
N CYS A 246 -0.88 -1.43 5.23
CA CYS A 246 -1.19 -0.14 5.84
C CYS A 246 -2.69 0.17 5.78
N VAL A 247 -3.34 -0.11 4.65
CA VAL A 247 -4.78 0.08 4.48
C VAL A 247 -5.57 -0.91 5.33
N PHE A 248 -5.17 -2.18 5.37
CA PHE A 248 -5.78 -3.17 6.27
C PHE A 248 -5.66 -2.76 7.74
N SER A 249 -4.49 -2.28 8.17
CA SER A 249 -4.30 -1.79 9.53
C SER A 249 -5.11 -0.52 9.83
N ALA A 250 -5.40 0.30 8.82
CA ALA A 250 -6.26 1.46 8.97
C ALA A 250 -7.74 1.06 9.08
N ILE A 251 -8.20 0.10 8.27
CA ILE A 251 -9.58 -0.41 8.28
C ILE A 251 -9.88 -1.15 9.59
N THR A 252 -8.96 -1.99 10.07
CA THR A 252 -9.11 -2.71 11.35
C THR A 252 -9.23 -1.73 12.53
N LYS A 253 -8.43 -0.66 12.53
CA LYS A 253 -8.58 0.43 13.49
C LYS A 253 -9.92 1.16 13.32
N LEU A 254 -10.36 1.43 12.08
CA LEU A 254 -11.62 2.13 11.78
C LEU A 254 -12.84 1.38 12.35
N HIS A 255 -12.87 0.05 12.21
CA HIS A 255 -13.92 -0.80 12.78
C HIS A 255 -13.72 -1.19 14.25
N ARG A 256 -12.62 -0.77 14.89
CA ARG A 256 -12.23 -1.14 16.27
C ARG A 256 -12.25 -2.66 16.53
N VAL A 257 -11.75 -3.40 15.55
CA VAL A 257 -11.66 -4.86 15.62
C VAL A 257 -10.29 -5.24 16.18
N PRO A 258 -10.19 -6.25 17.06
CA PRO A 258 -8.92 -6.70 17.63
C PRO A 258 -7.99 -7.10 16.50
N ARG A 259 -6.94 -6.29 16.31
CA ARG A 259 -5.97 -6.44 15.21
C ARG A 259 -5.42 -7.86 15.17
N LEU A 260 -4.99 -8.38 16.33
CA LEU A 260 -4.46 -9.75 16.47
C LEU A 260 -5.44 -10.81 15.94
N GLY A 261 -6.73 -10.68 16.26
CA GLY A 261 -7.76 -11.62 15.79
C GLY A 261 -7.89 -11.62 14.26
N CYS A 262 -7.87 -10.45 13.63
CA CYS A 262 -7.86 -10.35 12.17
C CYS A 262 -6.60 -10.98 11.56
N TYR A 263 -5.42 -10.79 12.17
CA TYR A 263 -4.19 -11.43 11.68
C TYR A 263 -4.23 -12.95 11.81
N PHE A 264 -4.74 -13.49 12.92
CA PHE A 264 -4.94 -14.93 13.05
C PHE A 264 -5.87 -15.50 11.98
N LEU A 265 -6.94 -14.78 11.63
CA LEU A 265 -7.81 -15.18 10.52
C LEU A 265 -7.08 -15.16 9.17
N VAL A 266 -6.25 -14.13 8.91
CA VAL A 266 -5.45 -14.08 7.67
C VAL A 266 -4.50 -15.27 7.59
N ILE A 267 -3.80 -15.61 8.68
CA ILE A 267 -2.89 -16.76 8.73
C ILE A 267 -3.67 -18.05 8.48
N LEU A 268 -4.80 -18.25 9.17
CA LEU A 268 -5.65 -19.43 9.00
C LEU A 268 -6.13 -19.61 7.56
N PHE A 269 -6.62 -18.54 6.92
CA PHE A 269 -7.04 -18.63 5.51
C PHE A 269 -5.85 -18.86 4.56
N SER A 270 -4.69 -18.28 4.87
CA SER A 270 -3.47 -18.50 4.09
C SER A 270 -2.95 -19.94 4.20
N ASP A 271 -3.06 -20.56 5.38
CA ASP A 271 -2.72 -21.96 5.58
C ASP A 271 -3.67 -22.88 4.81
N VAL A 272 -4.97 -22.58 4.82
CA VAL A 272 -5.96 -23.30 3.99
C VAL A 272 -5.60 -23.23 2.51
N MET A 273 -5.22 -22.04 2.00
CA MET A 273 -4.75 -21.90 0.63
C MET A 273 -3.46 -22.68 0.38
N THR A 274 -2.50 -22.65 1.31
CA THR A 274 -1.23 -23.39 1.18
C THR A 274 -1.49 -24.90 1.09
N ILE A 275 -2.39 -25.44 1.91
CA ILE A 275 -2.80 -26.85 1.85
C ILE A 275 -3.47 -27.17 0.52
N HIS A 276 -4.33 -26.28 0.01
CA HIS A 276 -4.95 -26.46 -1.30
C HIS A 276 -3.89 -26.57 -2.42
N PHE A 277 -2.93 -25.65 -2.45
CA PHE A 277 -1.84 -25.68 -3.41
C PHE A 277 -0.91 -26.88 -3.24
N PHE A 278 -0.71 -27.35 -2.01
CA PHE A 278 0.03 -28.58 -1.74
C PHE A 278 -0.60 -29.78 -2.45
N PHE A 279 -1.93 -29.93 -2.38
CA PHE A 279 -2.64 -31.00 -3.09
C PHE A 279 -2.69 -30.81 -4.62
N LEU A 280 -2.44 -29.60 -5.11
CA LEU A 280 -2.33 -29.29 -6.55
C LEU A 280 -0.92 -29.50 -7.11
N VAL A 281 0.08 -29.81 -6.27
CA VAL A 281 1.44 -30.11 -6.75
C VAL A 281 1.41 -31.35 -7.63
N ARG A 282 1.91 -31.20 -8.86
CA ARG A 282 1.92 -32.27 -9.86
C ARG A 282 3.29 -32.94 -9.90
N ASN A 283 3.29 -34.27 -9.90
CA ASN A 283 4.49 -35.10 -10.09
C ASN A 283 4.62 -35.65 -11.53
N THR A 284 3.67 -35.30 -12.41
CA THR A 284 3.56 -35.80 -13.78
C THR A 284 3.21 -34.64 -14.72
N GLY A 285 3.75 -34.65 -15.94
CA GLY A 285 3.53 -33.60 -16.94
C GLY A 285 4.85 -33.04 -17.46
N SER A 286 4.79 -31.88 -18.10
CA SER A 286 6.00 -31.18 -18.54
C SER A 286 6.83 -30.67 -17.34
N TRP A 287 8.15 -30.58 -17.48
CA TRP A 287 9.03 -30.03 -16.44
C TRP A 287 8.63 -28.61 -16.01
N MET A 288 8.10 -27.82 -16.94
CA MET A 288 7.61 -26.46 -16.68
C MET A 288 6.33 -26.47 -15.84
N GLU A 289 5.38 -27.37 -16.10
CA GLU A 289 4.17 -27.51 -15.28
C GLU A 289 4.49 -27.99 -13.87
N ILE A 290 5.40 -28.95 -13.74
CA ILE A 290 5.88 -29.44 -12.44
C ILE A 290 6.51 -28.27 -11.68
N GLY A 291 7.44 -27.55 -12.32
CA GLY A 291 8.08 -26.36 -11.76
C GLY A 291 7.10 -25.30 -11.31
N ASN A 292 6.13 -24.93 -12.16
CA ASN A 292 5.11 -23.93 -11.82
C ASN A 292 4.24 -24.37 -10.63
N SER A 293 3.83 -25.63 -10.56
CA SER A 293 3.04 -26.14 -9.43
C SER A 293 3.80 -26.04 -8.11
N ILE A 294 5.11 -26.37 -8.12
CA ILE A 294 5.99 -26.26 -6.95
C ILE A 294 6.22 -24.79 -6.59
N SER A 295 6.43 -23.91 -7.58
CA SER A 295 6.59 -22.48 -7.36
C SER A 295 5.34 -21.87 -6.73
N HIS A 296 4.14 -22.19 -7.23
CA HIS A 296 2.88 -21.70 -6.63
C HIS A 296 2.72 -22.12 -5.17
N PHE A 297 3.03 -23.38 -4.85
CA PHE A 297 3.02 -23.85 -3.47
C PHE A 297 4.05 -23.11 -2.60
N GLY A 298 5.30 -23.02 -3.05
CA GLY A 298 6.38 -22.34 -2.31
C GLY A 298 6.08 -20.85 -2.08
N ILE A 299 5.47 -20.19 -3.06
CA ILE A 299 5.02 -18.80 -2.98
C ILE A 299 4.00 -18.62 -1.85
N MET A 300 2.93 -19.44 -1.86
CA MET A 300 1.86 -19.33 -0.87
C MET A 300 2.36 -19.62 0.54
N SER A 301 3.28 -20.58 0.67
CA SER A 301 3.95 -20.86 1.94
C SER A 301 4.83 -19.69 2.41
N ALA A 302 5.64 -19.09 1.53
CA ALA A 302 6.50 -17.94 1.88
C ALA A 302 5.69 -16.68 2.23
N GLN A 303 4.54 -16.49 1.59
CA GLN A 303 3.63 -15.37 1.84
C GLN A 303 3.16 -15.31 3.31
N VAL A 304 2.92 -16.44 3.97
CA VAL A 304 2.52 -16.47 5.39
C VAL A 304 3.58 -15.80 6.27
N VAL A 305 4.85 -16.14 6.07
CA VAL A 305 5.98 -15.57 6.82
C VAL A 305 6.12 -14.07 6.54
N PHE A 306 5.91 -13.69 5.28
CA PHE A 306 6.03 -12.32 4.84
C PHE A 306 4.95 -11.40 5.45
N VAL A 307 3.72 -11.88 5.56
CA VAL A 307 2.62 -11.15 6.22
C VAL A 307 2.96 -10.86 7.70
N LEU A 308 3.56 -11.82 8.40
CA LEU A 308 4.00 -11.62 9.80
C LEU A 308 5.09 -10.55 9.91
N LEU A 309 6.10 -10.60 9.03
CA LEU A 309 7.17 -9.60 8.97
C LEU A 309 6.58 -8.19 8.72
N LEU A 310 5.70 -8.09 7.72
CA LEU A 310 5.12 -6.80 7.35
C LEU A 310 4.17 -6.26 8.41
N PHE A 311 3.49 -7.12 9.17
CA PHE A 311 2.68 -6.67 10.30
C PHE A 311 3.52 -5.87 11.31
N ALA A 312 4.72 -6.35 11.63
CA ALA A 312 5.63 -5.65 12.52
C ALA A 312 6.03 -4.28 11.95
N LEU A 313 6.31 -4.21 10.65
CA LEU A 313 6.67 -2.97 9.96
C LEU A 313 5.51 -1.97 9.87
N THR A 314 4.30 -2.43 9.56
CA THR A 314 3.13 -1.55 9.46
C THR A 314 2.77 -0.94 10.81
N ASN A 315 3.03 -1.62 11.93
CA ASN A 315 2.86 -1.00 13.24
C ASN A 315 3.68 0.29 13.37
N LEU A 316 4.84 0.42 12.73
CA LEU A 316 5.62 1.66 12.74
C LEU A 316 4.88 2.80 12.02
N TYR A 317 4.35 2.55 10.82
CA TYR A 317 3.69 3.55 9.98
C TYR A 317 2.27 3.91 10.45
N THR A 318 1.55 2.94 11.00
CA THR A 318 0.14 3.10 11.35
C THR A 318 -0.07 3.46 12.82
N ARG A 319 0.96 3.42 13.69
CA ARG A 319 0.83 3.73 15.14
C ARG A 319 0.15 5.06 15.41
N SER A 320 0.52 6.10 14.65
CA SER A 320 0.05 7.48 14.85
C SER A 320 -1.32 7.80 14.27
N ILE A 321 -1.95 6.88 13.51
CA ILE A 321 -3.29 7.12 12.96
C ILE A 321 -4.29 7.23 14.11
N GLN A 322 -4.91 8.40 14.22
CA GLN A 322 -5.99 8.73 15.15
C GLN A 322 -7.32 8.65 14.42
N ILE A 323 -8.30 7.98 15.02
CA ILE A 323 -9.67 7.90 14.49
C ILE A 323 -10.56 8.71 15.41
N GLY A 324 -11.35 9.62 14.83
CA GLY A 324 -12.24 10.49 15.59
C GLY A 324 -13.28 9.69 16.39
N LEU A 325 -13.28 9.87 17.71
CA LEU A 325 -14.41 9.48 18.57
C LEU A 325 -15.50 10.55 18.46
N PRO A 326 -16.74 10.23 18.05
CA PRO A 326 -17.87 11.13 18.23
C PRO A 326 -18.28 11.10 19.70
N GLY A 327 -17.64 11.91 20.55
CA GLY A 327 -17.97 11.89 21.99
C GLY A 327 -17.34 12.94 22.90
N SER A 328 -16.60 13.94 22.42
CA SER A 328 -16.02 14.98 23.29
C SER A 328 -16.57 16.38 23.03
N TYR A 329 -17.88 16.49 22.80
CA TYR A 329 -18.63 17.76 22.87
C TYR A 329 -19.78 17.64 23.88
N SER A 330 -19.46 17.36 25.15
CA SER A 330 -20.31 17.77 26.28
C SER A 330 -19.57 17.58 27.60
N ARG A 331 -18.61 18.46 27.88
CA ARG A 331 -18.20 18.77 29.26
C ARG A 331 -17.42 20.08 29.28
N LYS A 332 -18.14 21.20 29.15
CA LYS A 332 -17.76 22.53 29.64
C LYS A 332 -18.87 23.52 29.29
N ALA A 333 -19.82 23.66 30.22
CA ALA A 333 -20.59 24.87 30.52
C ALA A 333 -21.63 24.49 31.59
N VAL A 334 -21.21 24.52 32.85
CA VAL A 334 -22.07 24.87 33.99
C VAL A 334 -21.44 26.10 34.61
#